data_AF-A0A5B7ASA6-F1
#
_entry.id   AF-A0A5B7ASA6-F1
#
_cell.length_a   1.000
_cell.length_b   1.000
_cell.length_c   1.000
_cell.angle_alpha   90.00
_cell.angle_beta   90.00
_cell.angle_gamma   90.00
#
_symmetry.space_group_name_H-M   'P 1'
#
loop_
_entity.id
_entity.type
_entity.pdbx_description
1 polymer ?
#
loop_
_entity_poly.entity_id
_entity_poly.type
_entity_poly.pdbx_seq_one_letter_code
_entity_poly.pdbx_strand_id
1 'polypeptide(L)'
;LKIITAMKEAGTVKRFVPSEFGNESDKVKAALPPFQAILDSKKKIRRATEVAGISYTYVSANSLAAYFVDYLLHPREKRDEITVYGSGEAKALPYPDNIPA
;
A
#
# COMPACT_ATOMS: atom_id res chain seq x y z
N LEU A 1 15.22 -1.65 -7.53
CA LEU A 1 15.59 -1.42 -8.95
C LEU A 1 16.11 -2.68 -9.64
N LYS A 2 16.92 -3.53 -8.99
CA LYS A 2 17.48 -4.76 -9.59
C LYS A 2 16.47 -5.61 -10.37
N ILE A 3 15.28 -5.87 -9.80
CA ILE A 3 14.21 -6.64 -10.46
C ILE A 3 13.75 -5.95 -11.75
N ILE A 4 13.55 -4.63 -11.74
CA ILE A 4 13.16 -3.84 -12.93
C ILE A 4 14.22 -3.94 -14.02
N THR A 5 15.50 -3.79 -13.66
CA THR A 5 16.62 -3.92 -14.60
C THR A 5 16.63 -5.30 -15.25
N ALA A 6 16.55 -6.37 -14.46
CA ALA A 6 16.52 -7.74 -14.97
C ALA A 6 15.30 -8.02 -15.86
N MET A 7 14.11 -7.51 -15.51
CA MET A 7 12.92 -7.66 -16.35
C MET A 7 13.05 -6.93 -17.68
N LYS A 8 13.65 -5.72 -17.67
CA LYS A 8 13.92 -4.95 -18.89
C LYS A 8 14.90 -5.67 -19.81
N GLU A 9 15.98 -6.22 -19.25
CA GLU A 9 16.98 -7.00 -19.99
C GLU A 9 16.39 -8.29 -20.57
N ALA A 10 15.56 -8.99 -19.79
CA ALA A 10 14.94 -10.23 -20.23
C ALA A 10 13.92 -10.03 -21.36
N GLY A 11 13.17 -8.92 -21.37
CA GLY A 11 12.19 -8.58 -22.42
C GLY A 11 10.99 -9.53 -22.55
N THR A 12 10.88 -10.56 -21.72
CA THR A 12 9.84 -11.61 -21.80
C THR A 12 8.71 -11.43 -20.80
N VAL A 13 8.90 -10.63 -19.76
CA VAL A 13 7.91 -10.43 -18.68
C VAL A 13 6.71 -9.64 -19.20
N LYS A 14 5.51 -10.21 -19.03
CA LYS A 14 4.25 -9.64 -19.54
C LYS A 14 3.54 -8.70 -18.57
N ARG A 15 3.82 -8.84 -17.27
CA ARG A 15 3.28 -7.97 -16.23
C ARG A 15 4.15 -7.99 -14.99
N PHE A 16 4.43 -6.82 -14.43
CA PHE A 16 5.07 -6.66 -13.13
C PHE A 16 4.05 -6.15 -12.08
N VAL A 17 4.04 -6.78 -10.91
CA VAL A 17 3.26 -6.34 -9.75
C VAL A 17 4.25 -6.00 -8.63
N PRO A 18 4.63 -4.73 -8.44
CA PRO A 18 5.52 -4.35 -7.35
C PRO A 18 4.85 -4.52 -5.98
N SER A 19 5.67 -4.58 -4.93
CA SER A 19 5.23 -4.72 -3.53
C SER A 19 4.57 -3.44 -2.99
N GLU A 20 3.35 -3.16 -3.46
CA GLU A 20 2.54 -2.01 -3.06
C GLU A 20 1.62 -2.33 -1.88
N PHE A 21 0.69 -3.30 -2.06
CA PHE A 21 -0.15 -4.00 -1.08
C PHE A 21 -0.57 -3.23 0.19
N GLY A 22 -0.89 -1.94 0.05
CA GLY A 22 -1.27 -1.07 1.16
C GLY A 22 -2.11 0.08 0.67
N ASN A 23 -1.82 1.29 1.16
CA ASN A 23 -2.45 2.52 0.65
C ASN A 23 -2.02 2.82 -0.79
N GLU A 24 -2.87 3.54 -1.51
CA GLU A 24 -2.54 4.09 -2.82
C GLU A 24 -1.49 5.20 -2.68
N SER A 25 -0.22 4.84 -2.88
CA SER A 25 0.96 5.65 -2.54
C SER A 25 0.95 7.04 -3.18
N ASP A 26 0.39 7.20 -4.38
CA ASP A 26 0.33 8.50 -5.08
C ASP A 26 -0.82 9.40 -4.58
N LYS A 27 -1.82 8.84 -3.88
CA LYS A 27 -2.98 9.57 -3.37
C LYS A 27 -2.88 9.97 -1.89
N VAL A 28 -1.92 9.43 -1.15
CA VAL A 28 -1.68 9.83 0.26
C VAL A 28 -1.05 11.22 0.31
N LYS A 29 -1.75 12.18 0.93
CA LYS A 29 -1.35 13.61 0.95
C LYS A 29 -0.67 14.08 2.24
N ALA A 30 -0.93 13.43 3.38
CA ALA A 30 -0.54 13.93 4.70
C ALA A 30 0.02 12.83 5.60
N ALA A 31 0.94 12.01 5.08
CA ALA A 31 1.66 11.04 5.91
C ALA A 31 2.70 11.74 6.79
N LEU A 32 2.86 11.27 8.03
CA LEU A 32 3.96 11.70 8.89
C LEU A 32 5.32 11.24 8.31
N PRO A 33 6.43 11.94 8.62
CA PRO A 33 7.71 11.72 7.96
C PRO A 33 8.20 10.27 7.88
N PRO A 34 8.06 9.42 8.93
CA PRO A 34 8.50 8.02 8.85
C PRO A 34 7.74 7.21 7.79
N PHE A 35 6.43 7.42 7.68
CA PHE A 35 5.62 6.71 6.70
C PHE A 35 5.78 7.34 5.30
N GLN A 36 5.97 8.65 5.21
CA GLN A 36 6.25 9.33 3.95
C GLN A 36 7.49 8.76 3.25
N ALA A 37 8.57 8.48 4.00
CA ALA A 37 9.79 7.86 3.44
C ALA A 37 9.53 6.48 2.80
N ILE A 38 8.60 5.69 3.36
CA ILE A 38 8.17 4.40 2.81
C ILE A 38 7.37 4.61 1.52
N LEU A 39 6.44 5.58 1.52
CA LEU A 39 5.66 5.94 0.34
C LEU A 39 6.55 6.42 -0.80
N ASP A 40 7.56 7.25 -0.51
CA ASP A 40 8.50 7.78 -1.50
C ASP A 40 9.36 6.66 -2.11
N SER A 41 9.74 5.66 -1.30
CA SER A 41 10.43 4.47 -1.79
C SER A 41 9.55 3.67 -2.77
N LYS A 42 8.26 3.53 -2.50
CA LYS A 42 7.28 2.90 -3.43
C LYS A 42 7.11 3.71 -4.70
N LYS A 43 6.91 5.03 -4.59
CA LYS A 43 6.81 5.96 -5.74
C LYS A 43 8.03 5.87 -6.65
N LYS A 44 9.24 5.77 -6.08
CA LYS A 44 10.48 5.56 -6.84
C LYS A 44 10.44 4.27 -7.67
N ILE A 45 9.90 3.18 -7.13
CA ILE A 45 9.72 1.91 -7.87
C ILE A 45 8.69 2.08 -8.99
N ARG A 46 7.58 2.79 -8.74
CA ARG A 46 6.57 3.09 -9.78
C ARG A 46 7.18 3.86 -10.95
N ARG A 47 7.84 5.00 -10.68
CA ARG A 47 8.48 5.81 -11.72
C ARG A 47 9.55 5.04 -12.50
N ALA A 48 10.35 4.22 -11.81
CA ALA A 48 11.35 3.38 -12.47
C ALA A 48 10.71 2.30 -13.37
N THR A 49 9.57 1.74 -12.96
CA THR A 49 8.82 0.74 -13.76
C THR A 49 8.26 1.38 -15.02
N GLU A 50 7.66 2.57 -14.90
CA GLU A 50 7.10 3.36 -16.00
C GLU A 50 8.19 3.75 -17.01
N VAL A 51 9.31 4.30 -16.55
CA VAL A 51 10.46 4.66 -17.40
C VAL A 51 11.06 3.43 -18.10
N ALA A 52 11.00 2.25 -17.47
CA ALA A 52 11.47 1.02 -18.09
C ALA A 52 10.52 0.49 -19.18
N GLY A 53 9.30 1.02 -19.32
CA GLY A 53 8.32 0.59 -20.31
C GLY A 53 7.72 -0.80 -20.03
N ILE A 54 7.82 -1.28 -18.80
CA ILE A 54 7.33 -2.61 -18.40
C ILE A 54 5.84 -2.50 -18.11
N SER A 55 5.00 -3.37 -18.68
CA SER A 55 3.57 -3.41 -18.30
C SER A 55 3.43 -3.75 -16.81
N TYR A 56 2.62 -2.98 -16.07
CA TYR A 56 2.52 -3.12 -14.61
C TYR A 56 1.08 -3.13 -14.08
N THR A 57 0.94 -3.52 -12.81
CA THR A 57 -0.29 -3.34 -12.03
C THR A 57 0.08 -2.96 -10.61
N TYR A 58 -0.37 -1.77 -10.16
CA TYR A 58 -0.18 -1.33 -8.78
C TYR A 58 -1.42 -1.70 -7.98
N VAL A 59 -1.23 -2.49 -6.92
CA VAL A 59 -2.34 -3.03 -6.12
C VAL A 59 -2.43 -2.26 -4.80
N SER A 60 -3.48 -1.46 -4.65
CA SER A 60 -3.88 -0.85 -3.38
C SER A 60 -4.78 -1.82 -2.61
N ALA A 61 -4.18 -2.71 -1.82
CA ALA A 61 -4.90 -3.72 -1.03
C ALA A 61 -5.51 -3.16 0.27
N ASN A 62 -5.27 -1.88 0.58
CA ASN A 62 -5.69 -1.24 1.82
C ASN A 62 -5.16 -1.98 3.06
N SER A 63 -5.98 -2.13 4.10
CA SER A 63 -5.61 -2.72 5.37
C SER A 63 -5.74 -4.24 5.34
N LEU A 64 -4.67 -4.95 5.73
CA LEU A 64 -4.70 -6.39 5.93
C LEU A 64 -5.63 -6.74 7.10
N ALA A 65 -6.79 -7.32 6.81
CA ALA A 65 -7.86 -7.53 7.77
C ALA A 65 -7.40 -8.27 9.04
N ALA A 66 -6.79 -9.46 8.90
CA ALA A 66 -6.34 -10.24 10.05
C ALA A 66 -5.28 -9.50 10.88
N TYR A 67 -4.35 -8.79 10.23
CA TYR A 67 -3.31 -8.01 10.92
C TYR A 67 -3.91 -6.87 11.73
N PHE A 68 -4.80 -6.07 11.13
CA PHE A 68 -5.38 -4.91 11.80
C PHE A 68 -6.43 -5.31 12.84
N VAL A 69 -7.19 -6.40 12.65
CA VAL A 69 -8.07 -6.94 13.69
C VAL A 69 -7.26 -7.35 14.92
N ASP A 70 -6.16 -8.07 14.72
CA ASP A 70 -5.30 -8.48 15.83
C ASP A 70 -4.63 -7.29 16.51
N TYR A 71 -4.15 -6.32 15.74
CA TYR A 71 -3.50 -5.10 16.24
C TYR A 71 -4.44 -4.15 16.99
N LEU A 72 -5.69 -4.00 16.53
CA LEU A 72 -6.64 -3.07 17.13
C LEU A 72 -7.42 -3.70 18.29
N LEU A 73 -7.86 -4.95 18.14
CA LEU A 73 -8.77 -5.60 19.08
C LEU A 73 -8.09 -6.58 20.02
N HIS A 74 -6.89 -7.06 19.70
CA HIS A 74 -6.17 -8.08 20.47
C HIS A 74 -7.06 -9.25 20.90
N PRO A 75 -7.78 -9.92 19.97
CA PRO A 75 -8.88 -10.84 20.30
C PRO A 75 -8.46 -12.10 21.09
N ARG A 76 -7.15 -12.32 21.23
CA ARG A 76 -6.56 -13.45 21.97
C ARG A 76 -6.23 -13.11 23.42
N GLU A 77 -6.33 -11.84 23.80
CA GLU A 77 -6.04 -11.34 25.13
C GLU A 77 -7.33 -10.97 25.85
N LYS A 78 -7.38 -11.17 27.18
CA LYS A 78 -8.46 -10.65 28.00
C LYS A 78 -8.12 -9.22 28.40
N ARG A 79 -8.75 -8.24 27.74
CA ARG A 79 -8.59 -6.82 28.03
C ARG A 79 -9.94 -6.22 28.38
N ASP A 80 -9.98 -5.40 29.44
CA ASP A 80 -11.17 -4.63 29.83
C ASP A 80 -11.28 -3.32 29.04
N GLU A 81 -10.20 -2.91 28.37
CA GLU A 81 -10.08 -1.64 27.65
C GLU A 81 -9.53 -1.84 26.24
N ILE A 82 -9.88 -0.91 25.34
CA ILE A 82 -9.38 -0.86 23.96
C ILE A 82 -8.82 0.52 23.64
N THR A 83 -7.72 0.55 22.88
CA THR A 83 -7.10 1.80 22.44
C THR A 83 -7.78 2.30 21.17
N VAL A 84 -8.29 3.53 21.21
CA VAL A 84 -8.81 4.24 20.03
C VAL A 84 -7.80 5.30 19.60
N TYR A 85 -7.39 5.28 18.33
CA TYR A 85 -6.48 6.26 17.76
C TYR A 85 -7.27 7.46 17.20
N GLY A 86 -7.03 8.67 17.75
CA GLY A 86 -7.80 9.86 17.39
C GLY A 86 -9.24 9.80 17.89
N SER A 87 -10.21 10.30 17.12
CA SER A 87 -11.64 10.21 17.47
C SER A 87 -12.27 8.85 17.17
N GLY A 88 -11.63 8.01 16.35
CA GLY A 88 -12.20 6.74 15.89
C GLY A 88 -13.26 6.85 14.77
N GLU A 89 -13.56 8.07 14.29
CA GLU A 89 -14.61 8.30 13.29
C GLU A 89 -14.12 8.16 11.84
N ALA A 90 -12.80 8.16 11.64
CA ALA A 90 -12.19 8.06 10.33
C ALA A 90 -12.53 6.72 9.67
N LYS A 91 -13.02 6.77 8.42
CA LYS A 91 -13.28 5.58 7.61
C LYS A 91 -11.95 5.06 7.05
N ALA A 92 -11.60 3.83 7.40
CA ALA A 92 -10.34 3.19 6.98
C ALA A 92 -10.31 2.79 5.49
N LEU A 93 -11.49 2.68 4.86
CA LEU A 93 -11.65 2.38 3.43
C LEU A 93 -12.43 3.50 2.76
N PRO A 94 -12.05 3.92 1.54
CA PRO A 94 -12.90 4.79 0.74
C PRO A 94 -14.23 4.07 0.45
N TYR A 95 -15.34 4.83 0.42
CA TYR A 95 -16.64 4.30 0.01
C TYR A 95 -16.55 3.70 -1.41
N PRO A 96 -17.36 2.66 -1.73
CA PRO A 96 -17.40 2.04 -3.05
C PRO A 96 -17.57 3.04 -4.21
N ASP A 97 -18.28 4.14 -3.96
CA ASP A 97 -18.59 5.18 -4.95
C ASP A 97 -17.36 6.01 -5.39
N ASN A 98 -16.21 5.84 -4.75
CA ASN A 98 -14.95 6.51 -5.10
C ASN A 98 -13.96 5.59 -5.82
N ILE A 99 -14.40 4.43 -6.28
CA ILE A 99 -13.63 3.55 -7.15
C ILE A 99 -13.98 3.93 -8.60
N PRO A 100 -13.12 4.65 -9.35
CA PRO A 100 -13.37 4.83 -10.77
C PRO A 100 -13.41 3.45 -11.43
N ALA A 101 -14.40 3.25 -12.31
CA ALA A 101 -14.59 2.06 -13.12
C ALA A 101 -13.35 1.71 -13.95
#